data_AF-A0A6P1BEY4-F1
#
_entry.id   AF-A0A6P1BEY4-F1
#
_cell.length_a   1.000
_cell.length_b   1.000
_cell.length_c   1.000
_cell.angle_alpha   90.00
_cell.angle_beta   90.00
_cell.angle_gamma   90.00
#
_symmetry.space_group_name_H-M   'P 1'
#
loop_
_entity.id
_entity.type
_entity.pdbx_description
1 polymer ?
#
loop_
_entity_poly.entity_id
_entity_poly.type
_entity_poly.pdbx_seq_one_letter_code
_entity_poly.pdbx_strand_id
1 'polypeptide(L)'
;MKLSFHGADRAVTGSCHLVECLNRRILVDCGLFQGSRDLVEENIAAFGFDPATIDYVLLTHAHLDHCGRIPLLAKRGFRGEVISTPASRELARLVLVDAAHLQEEDAQRRARQWRRRGEEDPPSPLYSVVEALDCFDRFGRTAEYGQALQLAEGLRATFFDAGHILGSASILIEAAEHDRTRSVLFSGDLGNAGRPLLRLPSPPARADIIVMESTYGDRRHRSLQDSIEELYGAVSSTLARGGNVIIPTFALERAQEILYALRQGVACSRLPPAMPIFLDSPMAISATEIFKRHPECLSSEAASMFREGRDPLQPANLRLVRESADSVAINRITGGAVIMAGSGMCTGGRIRHHLRHNIWRKESAIVFVGYAASGTIARQIIDGAKSVRLFGEDIAVRSAVYTINGFSAHADQPELLAWRRAIEGWEATFLVHGEEPAMQALAAHLDGQRVELPRLGDVFDL
;
A
#
# COMPACT_ATOMS: atom_id res chain seq x y z
N MET A 1 2.18 -29.56 9.54
CA MET A 1 2.38 -28.09 9.55
C MET A 1 1.22 -27.43 10.28
N LYS A 2 1.39 -26.24 10.89
CA LYS A 2 0.33 -25.53 11.61
C LYS A 2 0.29 -24.06 11.21
N LEU A 3 -0.91 -23.51 11.03
CA LEU A 3 -1.16 -22.14 10.60
C LEU A 3 -2.03 -21.42 11.63
N SER A 4 -1.60 -20.25 12.10
CA SER A 4 -2.38 -19.40 12.99
C SER A 4 -2.48 -17.97 12.50
N PHE A 5 -3.62 -17.35 12.82
CA PHE A 5 -4.03 -16.05 12.28
C PHE A 5 -3.97 -14.98 13.37
N HIS A 6 -3.20 -13.92 13.16
CA HIS A 6 -2.89 -12.88 14.15
C HIS A 6 -3.17 -11.45 13.64
N GLY A 7 -3.91 -11.31 12.54
CA GLY A 7 -4.21 -10.02 11.94
C GLY A 7 -4.74 -10.12 10.51
N ALA A 8 -5.43 -9.06 10.07
CA ALA A 8 -6.21 -9.01 8.81
C ALA A 8 -7.29 -10.11 8.68
N ASP A 9 -7.80 -10.61 9.80
CA ASP A 9 -8.86 -11.62 9.85
C ASP A 9 -10.22 -10.93 9.90
N ARG A 10 -10.92 -10.89 8.76
CA ARG A 10 -12.15 -10.08 8.58
C ARG A 10 -11.93 -8.57 8.71
N ALA A 11 -10.70 -8.15 8.46
CA ALA A 11 -10.28 -6.75 8.39
C ALA A 11 -9.28 -6.56 7.24
N VAL A 12 -9.14 -5.33 6.75
CA VAL A 12 -8.28 -4.97 5.60
C VAL A 12 -6.91 -4.44 6.06
N THR A 13 -6.54 -4.60 7.34
CA THR A 13 -5.25 -4.09 7.82
C THR A 13 -4.68 -4.98 8.92
N GLY A 14 -3.38 -4.86 9.14
CA GLY A 14 -2.69 -5.53 10.23
C GLY A 14 -2.26 -6.96 9.93
N SER A 15 -2.06 -7.30 8.65
CA SER A 15 -1.66 -8.63 8.16
C SER A 15 -0.54 -9.23 9.00
N CYS A 16 -0.79 -10.43 9.53
CA CYS A 16 0.13 -11.12 10.41
C CYS A 16 -0.30 -12.59 10.55
N HIS A 17 0.42 -13.51 9.91
CA HIS A 17 0.11 -14.93 9.93
C HIS A 17 1.32 -15.75 10.34
N LEU A 18 1.13 -16.76 11.18
CA LEU A 18 2.21 -17.56 11.74
C LEU A 18 2.13 -19.00 11.22
N VAL A 19 3.22 -19.48 10.64
CA VAL A 19 3.39 -20.86 10.18
C VAL A 19 4.41 -21.57 11.06
N GLU A 20 4.00 -22.70 11.64
CA GLU A 20 4.85 -23.56 12.45
C GLU A 20 5.07 -24.89 11.72
N CYS A 21 6.32 -25.20 11.36
CA CYS A 21 6.71 -26.44 10.70
C CYS A 21 8.19 -26.74 10.94
N LEU A 22 8.57 -28.03 10.96
CA LEU A 22 9.97 -28.47 11.12
C LEU A 22 10.73 -27.77 12.27
N ASN A 23 10.06 -27.57 13.42
CA ASN A 23 10.57 -26.84 14.59
C ASN A 23 11.00 -25.39 14.31
N ARG A 24 10.42 -24.77 13.28
CA ARG A 24 10.60 -23.35 12.93
C ARG A 24 9.28 -22.60 13.01
N ARG A 25 9.38 -21.33 13.37
CA ARG A 25 8.27 -20.38 13.44
C ARG A 25 8.51 -19.27 12.43
N ILE A 26 7.67 -19.22 11.41
CA ILE A 26 7.78 -18.31 10.28
C ILE A 26 6.58 -17.37 10.32
N LEU A 27 6.84 -16.07 10.43
CA LEU A 27 5.81 -15.07 10.34
C LEU A 27 5.71 -14.58 8.90
N VAL A 28 4.51 -14.53 8.33
CA VAL A 28 4.22 -13.87 7.05
C VAL A 28 3.55 -12.55 7.35
N ASP A 29 4.24 -11.48 6.99
CA ASP A 29 3.91 -10.09 7.30
C ASP A 29 3.82 -9.77 8.81
N CYS A 30 3.96 -8.49 9.14
CA CYS A 30 3.75 -7.95 10.48
C CYS A 30 3.32 -6.49 10.34
N GLY A 31 2.06 -6.29 9.95
CA GLY A 31 1.53 -5.00 9.55
C GLY A 31 0.81 -4.21 10.64
N LEU A 32 0.72 -2.89 10.52
CA LEU A 32 -0.08 -2.06 11.42
C LEU A 32 -1.58 -2.15 11.07
N PHE A 33 -2.42 -2.24 12.10
CA PHE A 33 -3.84 -1.98 11.97
C PHE A 33 -4.07 -0.49 11.73
N GLN A 34 -4.81 -0.13 10.68
CA GLN A 34 -5.16 1.25 10.34
C GLN A 34 -6.68 1.39 10.30
N GLY A 35 -7.22 2.50 10.83
CA GLY A 35 -8.67 2.75 10.80
C GLY A 35 -9.22 3.34 12.09
N SER A 36 -10.24 2.70 12.65
CA SER A 36 -10.91 3.13 13.88
C SER A 36 -9.94 3.18 15.07
N ARG A 37 -10.33 3.90 16.15
CA ARG A 37 -9.52 3.95 17.38
C ARG A 37 -9.23 2.58 17.95
N ASP A 38 -10.25 1.71 18.00
CA ASP A 38 -10.14 0.35 18.52
C ASP A 38 -9.10 -0.47 17.74
N LEU A 39 -9.10 -0.37 16.40
CA LEU A 39 -8.08 -1.01 15.56
C LEU A 39 -6.68 -0.45 15.83
N VAL A 40 -6.55 0.84 16.12
CA VAL A 40 -5.26 1.44 16.46
C VAL A 40 -4.76 0.97 17.83
N GLU A 41 -5.65 0.70 18.78
CA GLU A 41 -5.30 0.14 20.10
C GLU A 41 -4.77 -1.30 20.01
N GLU A 42 -5.25 -2.09 19.05
CA GLU A 42 -4.70 -3.43 18.76
C GLU A 42 -3.21 -3.42 18.39
N ASN A 43 -2.68 -2.30 17.88
CA ASN A 43 -1.24 -2.18 17.64
C ASN A 43 -0.41 -2.18 18.93
N ILE A 44 -1.01 -1.80 20.06
CA ILE A 44 -0.36 -1.78 21.38
C ILE A 44 -0.46 -3.16 22.04
N ALA A 45 -1.51 -3.92 21.74
CA ALA A 45 -1.76 -5.24 22.33
C ALA A 45 -0.61 -6.24 22.07
N ALA A 46 -0.61 -7.33 22.83
CA ALA A 46 0.32 -8.43 22.61
C ALA A 46 0.01 -9.15 21.28
N PHE A 47 1.03 -9.66 20.58
CA PHE A 47 0.87 -10.30 19.27
C PHE A 47 0.10 -11.65 19.31
N GLY A 48 -0.12 -12.23 20.49
CA GLY A 48 -0.65 -13.59 20.64
C GLY A 48 0.42 -14.70 20.47
N PHE A 49 1.68 -14.31 20.26
CA PHE A 49 2.86 -15.17 20.27
C PHE A 49 4.06 -14.41 20.87
N ASP A 50 5.10 -15.14 21.27
CA ASP A 50 6.35 -14.54 21.74
C ASP A 50 7.26 -14.14 20.56
N PRO A 51 7.54 -12.84 20.34
CA PRO A 51 8.43 -12.37 19.26
C PRO A 51 9.82 -13.00 19.27
N ALA A 52 10.36 -13.36 20.44
CA ALA A 52 11.70 -13.93 20.56
C ALA A 52 11.81 -15.34 19.96
N THR A 53 10.68 -16.02 19.77
CA THR A 53 10.62 -17.39 19.24
C THR A 53 10.48 -17.45 17.71
N ILE A 54 10.32 -16.31 17.04
CA ILE A 54 10.17 -16.25 15.58
C ILE A 54 11.55 -16.34 14.93
N ASP A 55 11.73 -17.32 14.03
CA ASP A 55 12.97 -17.52 13.29
C ASP A 55 13.05 -16.60 12.07
N TYR A 56 11.94 -16.50 11.33
CA TYR A 56 11.88 -15.80 10.05
C TYR A 56 10.63 -14.93 9.96
N VAL A 57 10.77 -13.76 9.35
CA VAL A 57 9.66 -12.94 8.86
C VAL A 57 9.77 -12.87 7.35
N LEU A 58 8.78 -13.38 6.64
CA LEU A 58 8.67 -13.26 5.18
C LEU A 58 7.72 -12.10 4.87
N LEU A 59 8.25 -11.05 4.25
CA LEU A 59 7.49 -9.84 3.96
C LEU A 59 7.02 -9.85 2.50
N THR A 60 5.71 -9.83 2.30
CA THR A 60 5.07 -9.81 0.98
C THR A 60 5.37 -8.51 0.25
N HIS A 61 5.14 -7.36 0.91
CA HIS A 61 5.35 -6.05 0.32
C HIS A 61 5.43 -4.92 1.37
N ALA A 62 5.77 -3.72 0.91
CA ALA A 62 6.13 -2.59 1.76
C ALA A 62 4.96 -1.72 2.27
N HIS A 63 3.70 -2.09 2.08
CA HIS A 63 2.61 -1.32 2.69
C HIS A 63 2.64 -1.41 4.21
N LEU A 64 2.12 -0.37 4.87
CA LEU A 64 2.25 -0.20 6.32
C LEU A 64 1.44 -1.26 7.09
N ASP A 65 0.33 -1.70 6.53
CA ASP A 65 -0.52 -2.81 6.97
C ASP A 65 0.05 -4.20 6.68
N HIS A 66 1.27 -4.30 6.14
CA HIS A 66 2.04 -5.54 6.01
C HIS A 66 3.42 -5.48 6.68
N CYS A 67 4.08 -4.32 6.74
CA CYS A 67 5.41 -4.18 7.36
C CYS A 67 5.43 -3.37 8.66
N GLY A 68 4.36 -2.61 8.95
CA GLY A 68 4.39 -1.50 9.90
C GLY A 68 4.68 -1.84 11.36
N ARG A 69 4.48 -3.10 11.78
CA ARG A 69 4.79 -3.58 13.14
C ARG A 69 6.15 -4.27 13.24
N ILE A 70 6.92 -4.42 12.16
CA ILE A 70 8.27 -5.00 12.22
C ILE A 70 9.20 -4.29 13.23
N PRO A 71 9.23 -2.94 13.33
CA PRO A 71 10.03 -2.27 14.36
C PRO A 71 9.59 -2.63 15.78
N LEU A 72 8.27 -2.73 16.01
CA LEU A 72 7.71 -3.15 17.29
C LEU A 72 8.04 -4.62 17.62
N LEU A 73 8.03 -5.49 16.62
CA LEU A 73 8.43 -6.89 16.75
C LEU A 73 9.90 -7.00 17.20
N ALA A 74 10.81 -6.25 16.56
CA ALA A 74 12.22 -6.18 16.93
C ALA A 74 12.43 -5.63 18.36
N LYS A 75 11.74 -4.54 18.69
CA LYS A 75 11.72 -3.93 20.03
C LYS A 75 11.27 -4.91 21.12
N ARG A 76 10.30 -5.77 20.80
CA ARG A 76 9.74 -6.78 21.73
C ARG A 76 10.50 -8.11 21.76
N GLY A 77 11.71 -8.16 21.20
CA GLY A 77 12.62 -9.29 21.42
C GLY A 77 12.87 -10.18 20.20
N PHE A 78 12.27 -9.89 19.04
CA PHE A 78 12.62 -10.62 17.82
C PHE A 78 14.10 -10.43 17.44
N ARG A 79 14.75 -11.56 17.13
CA ARG A 79 16.17 -11.61 16.73
C ARG A 79 16.42 -12.36 15.43
N GLY A 80 15.38 -12.98 14.86
CA GLY A 80 15.45 -13.70 13.60
C GLY A 80 15.67 -12.81 12.38
N GLU A 81 15.44 -13.36 11.21
CA GLU A 81 15.72 -12.74 9.92
C GLU A 81 14.44 -12.29 9.20
N VAL A 82 14.41 -11.07 8.69
CA VAL A 82 13.38 -10.58 7.76
C VAL A 82 13.87 -10.77 6.33
N ILE A 83 13.06 -11.44 5.51
CA ILE A 83 13.33 -11.73 4.09
C ILE A 83 12.23 -11.10 3.24
N SER A 84 12.63 -10.38 2.20
CA SER A 84 11.74 -9.75 1.23
C SER A 84 12.41 -9.68 -0.14
N THR A 85 11.70 -9.20 -1.15
CA THR A 85 12.35 -8.76 -2.39
C THR A 85 13.24 -7.53 -2.13
N PRO A 86 14.26 -7.26 -2.98
CA PRO A 86 15.10 -6.07 -2.85
C PRO A 86 14.30 -4.76 -2.86
N ALA A 87 13.34 -4.63 -3.79
CA ALA A 87 12.49 -3.45 -3.90
C ALA A 87 11.61 -3.24 -2.67
N SER A 88 10.98 -4.31 -2.14
CA SER A 88 10.19 -4.23 -0.92
C SER A 88 11.02 -3.84 0.30
N ARG A 89 12.29 -4.26 0.39
CA ARG A 89 13.20 -3.83 1.47
C ARG A 89 13.47 -2.33 1.42
N GLU A 90 13.77 -1.77 0.25
CA GLU A 90 14.02 -0.34 0.10
C GLU A 90 12.77 0.50 0.41
N LEU A 91 11.61 0.06 -0.09
CA LEU A 91 10.34 0.74 0.16
C LEU A 91 9.89 0.62 1.61
N ALA A 92 10.08 -0.53 2.25
CA ALA A 92 9.78 -0.71 3.67
C ALA A 92 10.60 0.27 4.52
N ARG A 93 11.86 0.52 4.17
CA ARG A 93 12.70 1.52 4.87
C ARG A 93 12.11 2.92 4.78
N LEU A 94 11.67 3.31 3.59
CA LEU A 94 11.04 4.61 3.38
C LEU A 94 9.73 4.73 4.18
N VAL A 95 8.88 3.70 4.12
CA VAL A 95 7.56 3.67 4.77
C VAL A 95 7.68 3.64 6.30
N LEU A 96 8.55 2.81 6.85
CA LEU A 96 8.72 2.68 8.31
C LEU A 96 9.31 3.92 8.95
N VAL A 97 10.28 4.58 8.28
CA VAL A 97 10.88 5.83 8.78
C VAL A 97 9.86 6.98 8.72
N ASP A 98 9.08 7.09 7.65
CA ASP A 98 8.01 8.10 7.56
C ASP A 98 6.93 7.87 8.64
N ALA A 99 6.49 6.62 8.81
CA ALA A 99 5.53 6.25 9.85
C ALA A 99 6.05 6.55 11.27
N ALA A 100 7.33 6.29 11.55
CA ALA A 100 7.94 6.60 12.83
C ALA A 100 7.99 8.12 13.10
N HIS A 101 8.40 8.92 12.12
CA HIS A 101 8.39 10.39 12.25
C HIS A 101 6.98 10.92 12.55
N LEU A 102 5.97 10.47 11.79
CA LEU A 102 4.58 10.88 12.02
C LEU A 102 4.08 10.48 13.40
N GLN A 103 4.41 9.27 13.87
CA GLN A 103 4.05 8.81 15.22
C GLN A 103 4.72 9.65 16.31
N GLU A 104 5.99 9.99 16.17
CA GLU A 104 6.72 10.86 17.11
C GLU A 104 6.13 12.26 17.17
N GLU A 105 5.85 12.89 16.02
CA GLU A 105 5.22 14.22 15.96
C GLU A 105 3.84 14.21 16.63
N ASP A 106 3.04 13.18 16.35
CA ASP A 106 1.73 12.97 16.94
C ASP A 106 1.80 12.78 18.46
N ALA A 107 2.73 11.95 18.93
CA ALA A 107 2.96 11.71 20.36
C ALA A 107 3.40 13.01 21.07
N GLN A 108 4.33 13.77 20.48
CA GLN A 108 4.76 15.06 21.02
C GLN A 108 3.60 16.06 21.11
N ARG A 109 2.75 16.14 20.07
CA ARG A 109 1.58 17.01 20.06
C ARG A 109 0.59 16.63 21.16
N ARG A 110 0.30 15.33 21.32
CA ARG A 110 -0.60 14.81 22.37
C ARG A 110 -0.01 15.02 23.77
N ALA A 111 1.28 14.75 23.95
CA ALA A 111 1.99 14.99 25.21
C ALA A 111 1.90 16.45 25.67
N ARG A 112 2.01 17.43 24.76
CA ARG A 112 1.81 18.85 25.08
C ARG A 112 0.40 19.15 25.56
N GLN A 113 -0.62 18.47 25.02
CA GLN A 113 -2.02 18.62 25.43
C GLN A 113 -2.28 17.94 26.78
N TRP A 114 -1.74 16.74 27.01
CA TRP A 114 -1.82 15.98 28.27
C TRP A 114 -1.22 16.74 29.44
N ARG A 115 0.00 17.28 29.27
CA ARG A 115 0.66 18.09 30.30
C ARG A 115 -0.15 19.33 30.68
N ARG A 116 -0.92 19.91 29.75
CA ARG A 116 -1.83 21.04 30.04
C ARG A 116 -3.06 20.63 30.83
N ARG A 117 -3.44 19.35 30.80
CA ARG A 117 -4.57 18.79 31.58
C ARG A 117 -4.15 18.26 32.95
N GLY A 118 -2.85 18.28 33.27
CA GLY A 118 -2.32 17.77 34.53
C GLY A 118 -2.34 16.24 34.65
N GLU A 119 -2.41 15.54 33.52
CA GLU A 119 -2.40 14.07 33.47
C GLU A 119 -0.96 13.53 33.58
N GLU A 120 -0.79 12.42 34.32
CA GLU A 120 0.47 11.68 34.45
C GLU A 120 0.55 10.62 33.33
N ASP A 121 1.76 10.32 32.83
CA ASP A 121 2.09 9.43 31.68
C ASP A 121 1.71 9.88 30.25
N PRO A 122 2.46 10.81 29.63
CA PRO A 122 2.17 11.25 28.27
C PRO A 122 2.25 10.10 27.24
N PRO A 123 1.38 10.08 26.22
CA PRO A 123 1.37 9.04 25.20
C PRO A 123 2.69 8.99 24.43
N SER A 124 3.25 7.78 24.30
CA SER A 124 4.46 7.48 23.52
C SER A 124 4.11 6.92 22.13
N PRO A 125 4.98 7.07 21.13
CA PRO A 125 4.83 6.37 19.84
C PRO A 125 5.01 4.85 20.05
N LEU A 126 4.51 4.03 19.10
CA LEU A 126 4.71 2.57 19.16
C LEU A 126 6.20 2.23 19.06
N TYR A 127 6.88 2.94 18.16
CA TYR A 127 8.31 2.93 17.97
C TYR A 127 8.81 4.29 17.51
N SER A 128 10.06 4.60 17.84
CA SER A 128 10.80 5.79 17.42
C SER A 128 11.41 5.62 16.03
N VAL A 129 11.92 6.71 15.46
CA VAL A 129 12.68 6.70 14.20
C VAL A 129 13.94 5.87 14.34
N VAL A 130 14.60 5.94 15.50
CA VAL A 130 15.77 5.12 15.81
C VAL A 130 15.40 3.63 15.78
N GLU A 131 14.33 3.24 16.47
CA GLU A 131 13.86 1.84 16.47
C GLU A 131 13.42 1.36 15.07
N ALA A 132 12.85 2.24 14.24
CA ALA A 132 12.52 1.93 12.85
C ALA A 132 13.77 1.77 11.96
N LEU A 133 14.87 2.46 12.25
CA LEU A 133 16.14 2.28 11.55
C LEU A 133 16.85 1.01 12.03
N ASP A 134 16.91 0.78 13.35
CA ASP A 134 17.58 -0.35 13.97
C ASP A 134 16.95 -1.69 13.57
N CYS A 135 15.64 -1.72 13.27
CA CYS A 135 15.01 -2.96 12.81
C CYS A 135 15.56 -3.47 11.47
N PHE A 136 16.21 -2.61 10.67
CA PHE A 136 16.85 -3.03 9.41
C PHE A 136 18.07 -3.93 9.60
N ASP A 137 18.64 -4.00 10.80
CA ASP A 137 19.64 -5.01 11.15
C ASP A 137 19.07 -6.43 11.12
N ARG A 138 17.74 -6.57 11.18
CA ARG A 138 17.07 -7.87 11.02
C ARG A 138 16.78 -8.20 9.55
N PHE A 139 16.81 -7.23 8.63
CA PHE A 139 16.61 -7.48 7.20
C PHE A 139 17.85 -8.15 6.61
N GLY A 140 17.79 -9.47 6.45
CA GLY A 140 18.90 -10.29 5.98
C GLY A 140 18.87 -10.49 4.48
N ARG A 141 18.71 -11.74 4.06
CA ARG A 141 18.68 -12.17 2.67
C ARG A 141 17.51 -11.56 1.90
N THR A 142 17.75 -11.31 0.62
CA THR A 142 16.71 -10.87 -0.33
C THR A 142 16.31 -12.01 -1.24
N ALA A 143 15.02 -12.10 -1.57
CA ALA A 143 14.48 -13.10 -2.47
C ALA A 143 14.46 -12.60 -3.92
N GLU A 144 14.81 -13.48 -4.86
CA GLU A 144 14.58 -13.29 -6.29
C GLU A 144 13.30 -14.00 -6.71
N TYR A 145 12.55 -13.40 -7.63
CA TYR A 145 11.29 -13.98 -8.08
C TYR A 145 11.49 -15.35 -8.73
N GLY A 146 10.67 -16.32 -8.35
CA GLY A 146 10.70 -17.69 -8.87
C GLY A 146 11.88 -18.55 -8.39
N GLN A 147 12.78 -18.02 -7.56
CA GLN A 147 13.90 -18.77 -7.01
C GLN A 147 13.60 -19.21 -5.57
N ALA A 148 13.76 -20.52 -5.31
CA ALA A 148 13.56 -21.08 -3.99
C ALA A 148 14.73 -20.72 -3.06
N LEU A 149 14.39 -20.17 -1.89
CA LEU A 149 15.32 -19.80 -0.84
C LEU A 149 15.22 -20.80 0.31
N GLN A 150 16.34 -21.45 0.66
CA GLN A 150 16.39 -22.39 1.77
C GLN A 150 16.36 -21.64 3.11
N LEU A 151 15.32 -21.88 3.92
CA LEU A 151 15.21 -21.31 5.27
C LEU A 151 15.86 -22.21 6.32
N ALA A 152 15.58 -23.51 6.26
CA ALA A 152 16.19 -24.54 7.10
C ALA A 152 16.15 -25.87 6.33
N GLU A 153 16.81 -26.93 6.81
CA GLU A 153 16.73 -28.25 6.17
C GLU A 153 15.27 -28.68 5.96
N GLY A 154 14.91 -29.06 4.72
CA GLY A 154 13.54 -29.44 4.36
C GLY A 154 12.53 -28.29 4.24
N LEU A 155 12.91 -27.04 4.55
CA LEU A 155 12.05 -25.86 4.54
C LEU A 155 12.55 -24.79 3.56
N ARG A 156 11.73 -24.47 2.55
CA ARG A 156 12.04 -23.43 1.55
C ARG A 156 10.90 -22.43 1.39
N ALA A 157 11.25 -21.21 0.97
CA ALA A 157 10.29 -20.19 0.56
C ALA A 157 10.62 -19.68 -0.84
N THR A 158 9.60 -19.51 -1.67
CA THR A 158 9.73 -18.97 -3.04
C THR A 158 8.81 -17.77 -3.20
N PHE A 159 9.36 -16.66 -3.70
CA PHE A 159 8.63 -15.41 -3.90
C PHE A 159 8.19 -15.33 -5.36
N PHE A 160 6.91 -15.05 -5.58
CA PHE A 160 6.28 -14.91 -6.90
C PHE A 160 5.76 -13.50 -7.05
N ASP A 161 5.89 -12.89 -8.22
CA ASP A 161 5.46 -11.50 -8.40
C ASP A 161 3.95 -11.38 -8.18
N ALA A 162 3.54 -10.49 -7.27
CA ALA A 162 2.12 -10.25 -6.97
C ALA A 162 1.54 -9.09 -7.80
N GLY A 163 2.36 -8.31 -8.51
CA GLY A 163 1.93 -7.21 -9.37
C GLY A 163 1.22 -6.05 -8.66
N HIS A 164 1.20 -6.02 -7.33
CA HIS A 164 0.45 -5.05 -6.52
C HIS A 164 1.18 -3.73 -6.29
N ILE A 165 2.42 -3.78 -5.82
CA ILE A 165 3.33 -2.63 -5.77
C ILE A 165 4.72 -3.07 -6.19
N LEU A 166 5.63 -2.12 -6.42
CA LEU A 166 7.02 -2.45 -6.78
C LEU A 166 7.64 -3.40 -5.73
N GLY A 167 8.02 -4.61 -6.16
CA GLY A 167 8.60 -5.63 -5.28
C GLY A 167 7.58 -6.50 -4.53
N SER A 168 6.27 -6.31 -4.70
CA SER A 168 5.26 -7.14 -4.04
C SER A 168 5.37 -8.60 -4.45
N ALA A 169 5.13 -9.50 -3.50
CA ALA A 169 5.25 -10.93 -3.75
C ALA A 169 4.17 -11.77 -3.05
N SER A 170 3.69 -12.78 -3.77
CA SER A 170 3.06 -13.96 -3.18
C SER A 170 4.16 -14.93 -2.73
N ILE A 171 4.01 -15.54 -1.55
CA ILE A 171 5.06 -16.32 -0.91
C ILE A 171 4.60 -17.75 -0.73
N LEU A 172 5.28 -18.68 -1.42
CA LEU A 172 5.07 -20.12 -1.28
C LEU A 172 6.05 -20.68 -0.26
N ILE A 173 5.55 -21.24 0.83
CA ILE A 173 6.34 -21.97 1.84
C ILE A 173 6.15 -23.45 1.61
N GLU A 174 7.23 -24.20 1.48
CA GLU A 174 7.20 -25.65 1.28
C GLU A 174 8.04 -26.33 2.35
N ALA A 175 7.42 -27.26 3.09
CA ALA A 175 8.05 -28.05 4.13
C ALA A 175 7.96 -29.54 3.81
N ALA A 176 9.11 -30.22 3.79
CA ALA A 176 9.19 -31.66 3.68
C ALA A 176 8.99 -32.29 5.07
N GLU A 177 7.76 -32.69 5.38
CA GLU A 177 7.42 -33.39 6.63
C GLU A 177 7.14 -34.87 6.31
N HIS A 178 7.96 -35.78 6.83
CA HIS A 178 7.89 -37.22 6.52
C HIS A 178 8.09 -37.50 5.02
N ASP A 179 7.24 -38.34 4.40
CA ASP A 179 7.29 -38.72 2.98
C ASP A 179 6.51 -37.76 2.05
N ARG A 180 6.04 -36.61 2.56
CA ARG A 180 5.28 -35.62 1.76
C ARG A 180 5.84 -34.21 1.95
N THR A 181 5.82 -33.44 0.86
CA THR A 181 6.00 -31.99 0.92
C THR A 181 4.63 -31.35 1.05
N ARG A 182 4.44 -30.55 2.10
CA ARG A 182 3.26 -29.70 2.32
C ARG A 182 3.59 -28.28 1.94
N SER A 183 2.66 -27.60 1.28
CA SER A 183 2.85 -26.23 0.79
C SER A 183 1.73 -25.28 1.20
N VAL A 184 2.10 -24.06 1.58
CA VAL A 184 1.19 -22.95 1.89
C VAL A 184 1.60 -21.74 1.07
N LEU A 185 0.67 -21.21 0.28
CA LEU A 185 0.85 -20.01 -0.51
C LEU A 185 0.12 -18.84 0.14
N PHE A 186 0.83 -17.77 0.43
CA PHE A 186 0.26 -16.49 0.82
C PHE A 186 0.22 -15.57 -0.39
N SER A 187 -0.94 -15.03 -0.75
CA SER A 187 -1.03 -14.12 -1.89
C SER A 187 -0.29 -12.80 -1.65
N GLY A 188 -0.27 -12.32 -0.40
CA GLY A 188 -0.11 -10.90 -0.12
C GLY A 188 -1.26 -10.12 -0.75
N ASP A 189 -1.04 -8.84 -1.04
CA ASP A 189 -1.94 -8.09 -1.90
C ASP A 189 -1.63 -8.36 -3.37
N LEU A 190 -2.67 -8.55 -4.17
CA LEU A 190 -2.60 -8.90 -5.58
C LEU A 190 -2.92 -7.69 -6.44
N GLY A 191 -2.09 -7.44 -7.46
CA GLY A 191 -2.29 -6.39 -8.44
C GLY A 191 -3.43 -6.68 -9.40
N ASN A 192 -4.15 -5.63 -9.83
CA ASN A 192 -5.09 -5.76 -10.94
C ASN A 192 -4.37 -5.95 -12.29
N ALA A 193 -5.02 -6.66 -13.21
CA ALA A 193 -4.50 -6.90 -14.54
C ALA A 193 -4.57 -5.60 -15.37
N GLY A 194 -3.49 -5.31 -16.11
CA GLY A 194 -3.46 -4.19 -17.05
C GLY A 194 -2.84 -2.89 -16.54
N ARG A 195 -2.21 -2.86 -15.35
CA ARG A 195 -1.33 -1.76 -14.97
C ARG A 195 -0.13 -1.69 -15.92
N PRO A 196 0.16 -0.53 -16.53
CA PRO A 196 1.23 -0.44 -17.53
C PRO A 196 2.63 -0.38 -16.93
N LEU A 197 2.76 -0.14 -15.62
CA LEU A 197 4.05 0.12 -14.97
C LEU A 197 4.69 -1.15 -14.37
N LEU A 198 3.91 -1.97 -13.68
CA LEU A 198 4.37 -3.18 -12.99
C LEU A 198 4.14 -4.42 -13.85
N ARG A 199 4.81 -5.52 -13.50
CA ARG A 199 4.51 -6.84 -14.09
C ARG A 199 3.16 -7.36 -13.60
N LEU A 200 2.60 -8.29 -14.37
CA LEU A 200 1.38 -8.98 -13.96
C LEU A 200 1.68 -9.97 -12.83
N PRO A 201 0.70 -10.23 -11.95
CA PRO A 201 0.82 -11.29 -10.95
C PRO A 201 1.13 -12.64 -11.63
N SER A 202 2.08 -13.39 -11.07
CA SER A 202 2.53 -14.69 -11.61
C SER A 202 2.52 -15.77 -10.53
N PRO A 203 1.35 -16.37 -10.20
CA PRO A 203 1.26 -17.38 -9.15
C PRO A 203 2.10 -18.64 -9.45
N PRO A 204 2.44 -19.44 -8.42
CA PRO A 204 3.01 -20.77 -8.64
C PRO A 204 2.02 -21.71 -9.33
N ALA A 205 2.54 -22.75 -9.98
CA ALA A 205 1.71 -23.76 -10.64
C ALA A 205 0.91 -24.63 -9.66
N ARG A 206 1.38 -24.81 -8.42
CA ARG A 206 0.74 -25.70 -7.43
C ARG A 206 0.94 -25.18 -6.01
N ALA A 207 -0.08 -25.32 -5.17
CA ALA A 207 -0.01 -25.15 -3.71
C ALA A 207 -1.13 -25.96 -3.04
N ASP A 208 -0.87 -26.58 -1.89
CA ASP A 208 -1.88 -27.40 -1.18
C ASP A 208 -2.83 -26.51 -0.38
N ILE A 209 -2.33 -25.42 0.22
CA ILE A 209 -3.12 -24.46 0.99
C ILE A 209 -2.89 -23.06 0.43
N ILE A 210 -3.95 -22.28 0.29
CA ILE A 210 -3.87 -20.91 -0.22
C ILE A 210 -4.48 -19.95 0.80
N VAL A 211 -3.70 -18.96 1.24
CA VAL A 211 -4.14 -17.82 2.06
C VAL A 211 -4.20 -16.62 1.13
N MET A 212 -5.41 -16.15 0.82
CA MET A 212 -5.67 -15.18 -0.25
C MET A 212 -6.32 -13.90 0.29
N GLU A 213 -5.87 -12.74 -0.20
CA GLU A 213 -6.54 -11.46 0.06
C GLU A 213 -7.97 -11.43 -0.52
N SER A 214 -8.80 -10.53 0.00
CA SER A 214 -10.21 -10.42 -0.40
C SER A 214 -10.73 -8.99 -0.40
N THR A 215 -9.83 -8.01 -0.56
CA THR A 215 -10.12 -6.56 -0.43
C THR A 215 -11.29 -6.12 -1.31
N TYR A 216 -11.33 -6.61 -2.56
CA TYR A 216 -12.41 -6.34 -3.52
C TYR A 216 -13.15 -7.61 -3.95
N GLY A 217 -13.29 -8.57 -3.04
CA GLY A 217 -14.03 -9.81 -3.26
C GLY A 217 -15.50 -9.63 -3.68
N ASP A 218 -16.10 -8.47 -3.41
CA ASP A 218 -17.48 -8.07 -3.75
C ASP A 218 -17.58 -7.13 -4.96
N ARG A 219 -16.46 -6.74 -5.59
CA ARG A 219 -16.47 -5.64 -6.59
C ARG A 219 -15.81 -6.00 -7.90
N ARG A 220 -16.19 -5.25 -8.92
CA ARG A 220 -15.54 -5.22 -10.23
C ARG A 220 -15.03 -3.82 -10.50
N HIS A 221 -13.81 -3.70 -10.99
CA HIS A 221 -13.24 -2.41 -11.33
C HIS A 221 -13.83 -1.89 -12.65
N ARG A 222 -13.91 -0.55 -12.77
CA ARG A 222 -14.10 0.09 -14.07
C ARG A 222 -12.82 -0.08 -14.88
N SER A 223 -12.92 -0.07 -16.19
CA SER A 223 -11.77 -0.11 -17.09
C SER A 223 -10.75 0.98 -16.71
N LEU A 224 -9.47 0.61 -16.62
CA LEU A 224 -8.38 1.54 -16.41
C LEU A 224 -8.34 2.60 -17.52
N GLN A 225 -8.65 2.20 -18.76
CA GLN A 225 -8.67 3.11 -19.89
C GLN A 225 -9.74 4.21 -19.71
N ASP A 226 -10.95 3.85 -19.28
CA ASP A 226 -12.01 4.83 -19.01
C ASP A 226 -11.60 5.81 -17.91
N SER A 227 -10.87 5.33 -16.91
CA SER A 227 -10.37 6.14 -15.80
C SER A 227 -9.26 7.09 -16.23
N ILE A 228 -8.39 6.66 -17.15
CA ILE A 228 -7.37 7.51 -17.77
C ILE A 228 -8.04 8.61 -18.61
N GLU A 229 -9.07 8.27 -19.38
CA GLU A 229 -9.82 9.25 -20.17
C GLU A 229 -10.57 10.26 -19.28
N GLU A 230 -11.14 9.81 -18.17
CA GLU A 230 -11.76 10.67 -17.15
C GLU A 230 -10.73 11.61 -16.51
N LEU A 231 -9.52 11.12 -16.22
CA LEU A 231 -8.42 11.93 -15.70
C LEU A 231 -8.02 13.02 -16.69
N TYR A 232 -7.84 12.67 -17.97
CA TYR A 232 -7.51 13.65 -19.01
C TYR A 232 -8.62 14.69 -19.19
N GLY A 233 -9.90 14.28 -19.14
CA GLY A 233 -11.04 15.18 -19.21
C GLY A 233 -11.10 16.14 -18.01
N ALA A 234 -10.89 15.64 -16.80
CA ALA A 234 -10.84 16.44 -15.57
C ALA A 234 -9.71 17.47 -15.63
N VAL A 235 -8.51 17.05 -16.06
CA VAL A 235 -7.35 17.95 -16.20
C VAL A 235 -7.63 19.01 -17.26
N SER A 236 -7.92 18.62 -18.50
CA SER A 236 -8.10 19.54 -19.62
C SER A 236 -9.25 20.54 -19.38
N SER A 237 -10.38 20.08 -18.84
CA SER A 237 -11.51 20.98 -18.53
C SER A 237 -11.16 22.00 -17.44
N THR A 238 -10.34 21.62 -16.46
CA THR A 238 -9.92 22.51 -15.36
C THR A 238 -8.92 23.55 -15.84
N LEU A 239 -7.97 23.14 -16.68
CA LEU A 239 -7.02 24.07 -17.31
C LEU A 239 -7.75 25.07 -18.21
N ALA A 240 -8.77 24.63 -18.97
CA ALA A 240 -9.58 25.51 -19.80
C ALA A 240 -10.36 26.56 -18.99
N ARG A 241 -10.72 26.26 -17.73
CA ARG A 241 -11.32 27.23 -16.79
C ARG A 241 -10.29 28.16 -16.14
N GLY A 242 -9.00 27.96 -16.38
CA GLY A 242 -7.91 28.72 -15.76
C GLY A 242 -7.63 28.33 -14.30
N GLY A 243 -8.10 27.16 -13.84
CA GLY A 243 -7.89 26.68 -12.48
C GLY A 243 -6.68 25.75 -12.34
N ASN A 244 -6.40 25.36 -11.10
CA ASN A 244 -5.44 24.30 -10.80
C ASN A 244 -6.15 22.96 -10.60
N VAL A 245 -5.45 21.87 -10.91
CA VAL A 245 -5.88 20.51 -10.61
C VAL A 245 -5.11 20.02 -9.39
N ILE A 246 -5.81 19.71 -8.31
CA ILE A 246 -5.23 19.18 -7.09
C ILE A 246 -5.50 17.68 -7.03
N ILE A 247 -4.44 16.87 -6.92
CA ILE A 247 -4.53 15.42 -6.86
C ILE A 247 -3.94 14.95 -5.51
N PRO A 248 -4.78 14.71 -4.50
CA PRO A 248 -4.37 13.95 -3.31
C PRO A 248 -3.87 12.58 -3.73
N THR A 249 -2.62 12.24 -3.40
CA THR A 249 -1.99 10.97 -3.82
C THR A 249 -1.34 10.24 -2.66
N PHE A 250 -1.46 8.91 -2.68
CA PHE A 250 -0.62 8.04 -1.86
C PHE A 250 0.80 8.06 -2.42
N ALA A 251 1.78 8.15 -1.52
CA ALA A 251 3.18 8.35 -1.91
C ALA A 251 3.78 7.11 -2.60
N LEU A 252 3.30 5.93 -2.21
CA LEU A 252 3.68 4.66 -2.78
C LEU A 252 2.71 4.28 -3.89
N GLU A 253 3.28 3.91 -5.03
CA GLU A 253 2.61 3.44 -6.25
C GLU A 253 1.66 4.44 -6.93
N ARG A 254 0.60 4.91 -6.25
CA ARG A 254 -0.43 5.77 -6.88
C ARG A 254 0.14 7.05 -7.48
N ALA A 255 1.09 7.68 -6.82
CA ALA A 255 1.77 8.84 -7.38
C ALA A 255 2.49 8.49 -8.69
N GLN A 256 3.18 7.34 -8.75
CA GLN A 256 3.93 6.88 -9.91
C GLN A 256 3.00 6.53 -11.08
N GLU A 257 1.86 5.89 -10.82
CA GLU A 257 0.86 5.59 -11.85
C GLU A 257 0.27 6.85 -12.49
N ILE A 258 -0.06 7.85 -11.66
CA ILE A 258 -0.58 9.12 -12.18
C ILE A 258 0.50 9.87 -12.95
N LEU A 259 1.75 9.86 -12.50
CA LEU A 259 2.87 10.42 -13.27
C LEU A 259 3.02 9.75 -14.64
N TYR A 260 2.93 8.42 -14.67
CA TYR A 260 2.96 7.65 -15.92
C TYR A 260 1.79 8.02 -16.83
N ALA A 261 0.57 8.07 -16.31
CA ALA A 261 -0.62 8.46 -17.07
C ALA A 261 -0.50 9.89 -17.63
N LEU A 262 -0.07 10.85 -16.81
CA LEU A 262 0.14 12.24 -17.27
C LEU A 262 1.21 12.32 -18.36
N ARG A 263 2.30 11.55 -18.25
CA ARG A 263 3.32 11.45 -19.28
C ARG A 263 2.76 10.91 -20.60
N GLN A 264 1.98 9.84 -20.55
CA GLN A 264 1.33 9.27 -21.74
C GLN A 264 0.33 10.26 -22.35
N GLY A 265 -0.42 10.99 -21.52
CA GLY A 265 -1.33 12.04 -21.96
C GLY A 265 -0.61 13.16 -22.71
N VAL A 266 0.57 13.58 -22.25
CA VAL A 266 1.41 14.56 -22.95
C VAL A 266 1.97 13.98 -24.25
N ALA A 267 2.49 12.74 -24.22
CA ALA A 267 3.09 12.10 -25.38
C ALA A 267 2.10 11.88 -26.54
N CYS A 268 0.83 11.60 -26.21
CA CYS A 268 -0.25 11.41 -27.18
C CYS A 268 -1.05 12.69 -27.46
N SER A 269 -0.55 13.88 -27.08
CA SER A 269 -1.20 15.19 -27.29
C SER A 269 -2.61 15.32 -26.68
N ARG A 270 -2.94 14.49 -25.69
CA ARG A 270 -4.19 14.58 -24.91
C ARG A 270 -4.10 15.63 -23.81
N LEU A 271 -2.89 15.94 -23.36
CA LEU A 271 -2.59 16.98 -22.38
C LEU A 271 -1.54 17.97 -22.92
N PRO A 272 -1.60 19.27 -22.54
CA PRO A 272 -0.64 20.25 -23.04
C PRO A 272 0.78 19.96 -22.55
N PRO A 273 1.81 19.98 -23.41
CA PRO A 273 3.19 19.70 -23.00
C PRO A 273 3.73 20.76 -22.06
N ALA A 274 3.29 22.02 -22.17
CA ALA A 274 3.71 23.15 -21.35
C ALA A 274 3.10 23.18 -19.94
N MET A 275 2.18 22.26 -19.62
CA MET A 275 1.47 22.20 -18.35
C MET A 275 2.44 21.91 -17.19
N PRO A 276 2.58 22.80 -16.18
CA PRO A 276 3.37 22.54 -15.00
C PRO A 276 2.76 21.39 -14.18
N ILE A 277 3.57 20.38 -13.86
CA ILE A 277 3.20 19.28 -12.96
C ILE A 277 4.11 19.36 -11.74
N PHE A 278 3.53 19.39 -10.55
CA PHE A 278 4.27 19.40 -9.29
C PHE A 278 4.03 18.11 -8.54
N LEU A 279 5.10 17.41 -8.16
CA LEU A 279 5.04 16.36 -7.15
C LEU A 279 5.57 16.93 -5.83
N ASP A 280 4.66 17.30 -4.94
CA ASP A 280 4.93 17.91 -3.65
C ASP A 280 4.74 16.90 -2.51
N SER A 281 5.60 15.88 -2.51
CA SER A 281 5.63 14.82 -1.50
C SER A 281 7.05 14.24 -1.44
N PRO A 282 7.87 14.58 -0.42
CA PRO A 282 9.22 14.06 -0.28
C PRO A 282 9.27 12.52 -0.32
N MET A 283 8.31 11.86 0.32
CA MET A 283 8.17 10.42 0.30
C MET A 283 7.86 9.90 -1.11
N ALA A 284 6.92 10.51 -1.83
CA ALA A 284 6.59 10.06 -3.20
C ALA A 284 7.77 10.25 -4.15
N ILE A 285 8.53 11.33 -4.01
CA ILE A 285 9.74 11.58 -4.79
C ILE A 285 10.78 10.48 -4.50
N SER A 286 11.01 10.16 -3.23
CA SER A 286 11.94 9.09 -2.84
C SER A 286 11.49 7.71 -3.35
N ALA A 287 10.18 7.43 -3.31
CA ALA A 287 9.61 6.21 -3.90
C ALA A 287 9.84 6.16 -5.41
N THR A 288 9.62 7.27 -6.14
CA THR A 288 9.90 7.35 -7.59
C THR A 288 11.36 7.05 -7.91
N GLU A 289 12.32 7.48 -7.08
CA GLU A 289 13.73 7.13 -7.27
C GLU A 289 14.04 5.65 -7.02
N ILE A 290 13.30 5.00 -6.11
CA ILE A 290 13.41 3.54 -5.89
C ILE A 290 12.91 2.77 -7.13
N PHE A 291 11.82 3.20 -7.76
CA PHE A 291 11.33 2.59 -9.01
C PHE A 291 12.41 2.54 -10.11
N LYS A 292 13.28 3.54 -10.19
CA LYS A 292 14.39 3.60 -11.17
C LYS A 292 15.48 2.57 -10.90
N ARG A 293 15.65 2.17 -9.64
CA ARG A 293 16.67 1.20 -9.21
C ARG A 293 16.24 -0.26 -9.40
N HIS A 294 14.94 -0.50 -9.60
CA HIS A 294 14.38 -1.84 -9.70
C HIS A 294 13.63 -2.11 -11.03
N PRO A 295 14.29 -1.99 -12.20
CA PRO A 295 13.66 -2.31 -13.48
C PRO A 295 13.21 -3.77 -13.60
N GLU A 296 13.77 -4.67 -12.79
CA GLU A 296 13.37 -6.08 -12.68
C GLU A 296 11.94 -6.28 -12.15
N CYS A 297 11.33 -5.27 -11.52
CA CYS A 297 9.94 -5.31 -11.06
C CYS A 297 8.95 -4.66 -12.05
N LEU A 298 9.46 -4.05 -13.13
CA LEU A 298 8.64 -3.27 -14.06
C LEU A 298 8.19 -4.11 -15.26
N SER A 299 7.12 -3.64 -15.91
CA SER A 299 6.69 -4.14 -17.21
C SER A 299 7.81 -4.03 -18.25
N SER A 300 7.75 -4.85 -19.29
CA SER A 300 8.71 -4.85 -20.39
C SER A 300 8.84 -3.46 -21.04
N GLU A 301 7.72 -2.78 -21.20
CA GLU A 301 7.59 -1.47 -21.81
C GLU A 301 8.27 -0.40 -20.94
N ALA A 302 7.92 -0.34 -19.65
CA ALA A 302 8.49 0.63 -18.71
C ALA A 302 9.99 0.38 -18.50
N ALA A 303 10.42 -0.88 -18.38
CA ALA A 303 11.83 -1.24 -18.29
C ALA A 303 12.62 -0.86 -19.55
N SER A 304 12.04 -1.03 -20.76
CA SER A 304 12.70 -0.60 -22.00
C SER A 304 12.89 0.91 -22.05
N MET A 305 11.89 1.67 -21.62
CA MET A 305 11.97 3.13 -21.57
C MET A 305 13.15 3.59 -20.71
N PHE A 306 13.34 3.01 -19.52
CA PHE A 306 14.50 3.30 -18.68
C PHE A 306 15.83 2.98 -19.37
N ARG A 307 15.95 1.83 -20.04
CA ARG A 307 17.17 1.44 -20.78
C ARG A 307 17.50 2.39 -21.93
N GLU A 308 16.49 2.97 -22.55
CA GLU A 308 16.63 3.96 -23.62
C GLU A 308 16.88 5.40 -23.11
N GLY A 309 17.05 5.58 -21.79
CA GLY A 309 17.24 6.89 -21.17
C GLY A 309 15.97 7.75 -21.11
N ARG A 310 14.79 7.16 -21.34
CA ARG A 310 13.49 7.83 -21.29
C ARG A 310 12.77 7.44 -20.00
N ASP A 311 12.80 8.30 -18.99
CA ASP A 311 12.15 7.98 -17.71
C ASP A 311 10.60 7.94 -17.86
N PRO A 312 9.94 6.77 -17.62
CA PRO A 312 8.48 6.63 -17.68
C PRO A 312 7.74 7.42 -16.61
N LEU A 313 8.41 7.80 -15.52
CA LEU A 313 7.82 8.55 -14.40
C LEU A 313 8.10 10.06 -14.47
N GLN A 314 8.74 10.53 -15.55
CA GLN A 314 9.12 11.92 -15.76
C GLN A 314 8.36 12.54 -16.95
N PRO A 315 7.16 13.12 -16.74
CA PRO A 315 6.54 13.97 -17.74
C PRO A 315 7.34 15.26 -17.99
N ALA A 316 7.19 15.85 -19.19
CA ALA A 316 8.06 16.91 -19.71
C ALA A 316 8.22 18.16 -18.83
N ASN A 317 7.21 18.48 -17.99
CA ASN A 317 7.23 19.63 -17.09
C ASN A 317 6.99 19.26 -15.61
N LEU A 318 7.51 18.10 -15.20
CA LEU A 318 7.51 17.69 -13.80
C LEU A 318 8.53 18.48 -12.96
N ARG A 319 8.07 19.02 -11.84
CA ARG A 319 8.90 19.62 -10.78
C ARG A 319 8.74 18.81 -9.49
N LEU A 320 9.84 18.23 -9.03
CA LEU A 320 9.92 17.49 -7.79
C LEU A 320 10.19 18.48 -6.65
N VAL A 321 9.28 18.56 -5.67
CA VAL A 321 9.36 19.56 -4.59
C VAL A 321 9.68 18.90 -3.26
N ARG A 322 10.93 19.07 -2.81
CA ARG A 322 11.42 18.53 -1.53
C ARG A 322 11.34 19.56 -0.41
N GLU A 323 11.67 20.81 -0.68
CA GLU A 323 11.75 21.85 0.35
C GLU A 323 10.39 22.48 0.68
N SER A 324 10.20 22.80 1.96
CA SER A 324 8.97 23.44 2.44
C SER A 324 8.76 24.84 1.83
N ALA A 325 9.84 25.58 1.58
CA ALA A 325 9.76 26.92 0.96
C ALA A 325 9.19 26.86 -0.47
N ASP A 326 9.60 25.85 -1.24
CA ASP A 326 9.12 25.62 -2.61
C ASP A 326 7.66 25.16 -2.61
N SER A 327 7.26 24.29 -1.65
CA SER A 327 5.87 23.91 -1.44
C SER A 327 4.97 25.13 -1.17
N VAL A 328 5.44 26.07 -0.33
CA VAL A 328 4.75 27.34 -0.08
C VAL A 328 4.64 28.19 -1.35
N ALA A 329 5.70 28.23 -2.18
CA ALA A 329 5.70 28.98 -3.43
C ALA A 329 4.65 28.47 -4.44
N ILE A 330 4.39 27.15 -4.49
CA ILE A 330 3.35 26.56 -5.34
C ILE A 330 1.96 27.16 -5.04
N ASN A 331 1.66 27.47 -3.77
CA ASN A 331 0.34 28.03 -3.40
C ASN A 331 0.06 29.41 -4.02
N ARG A 332 1.08 30.07 -4.61
CA ARG A 332 0.93 31.35 -5.33
C ARG A 332 0.51 31.16 -6.80
N ILE A 333 0.56 29.93 -7.32
CA ILE A 333 0.15 29.62 -8.68
C ILE A 333 -1.37 29.66 -8.75
N THR A 334 -1.91 30.59 -9.52
CA THR A 334 -3.36 30.79 -9.61
C THR A 334 -4.01 29.90 -10.66
N GLY A 335 -3.30 29.35 -11.63
CA GLY A 335 -3.97 28.52 -12.65
C GLY A 335 -3.01 27.75 -13.54
N GLY A 336 -3.56 26.74 -14.21
CA GLY A 336 -2.86 26.01 -15.27
C GLY A 336 -1.93 24.89 -14.77
N ALA A 337 -1.86 24.62 -13.47
CA ALA A 337 -0.97 23.62 -12.90
C ALA A 337 -1.69 22.36 -12.41
N VAL A 338 -1.02 21.22 -12.49
CA VAL A 338 -1.37 19.97 -11.81
C VAL A 338 -0.48 19.83 -10.59
N ILE A 339 -1.08 19.68 -9.40
CA ILE A 339 -0.38 19.60 -8.12
C ILE A 339 -0.74 18.28 -7.47
N MET A 340 0.23 17.36 -7.41
CA MET A 340 0.14 16.08 -6.72
C MET A 340 0.80 16.20 -5.36
N ALA A 341 0.08 15.92 -4.28
CA ALA A 341 0.63 16.00 -2.93
C ALA A 341 0.04 14.94 -2.00
N GLY A 342 0.83 14.52 -1.01
CA GLY A 342 0.38 13.61 0.04
C GLY A 342 -0.26 14.35 1.23
N SER A 343 -1.17 13.72 1.99
CA SER A 343 -1.62 12.31 1.89
C SER A 343 -2.85 12.10 0.98
N GLY A 344 -3.01 10.90 0.41
CA GLY A 344 -4.13 10.57 -0.49
C GLY A 344 -5.53 10.74 0.11
N MET A 345 -5.66 10.60 1.43
CA MET A 345 -6.93 10.77 2.16
C MET A 345 -7.11 12.15 2.79
N CYS A 346 -6.19 13.09 2.54
CA CYS A 346 -6.22 14.45 3.08
C CYS A 346 -6.23 14.52 4.62
N THR A 347 -5.72 13.50 5.30
CA THR A 347 -5.62 13.42 6.76
C THR A 347 -4.46 14.26 7.31
N GLY A 348 -3.42 14.46 6.51
CA GLY A 348 -2.19 15.16 6.87
C GLY A 348 -1.40 15.58 5.64
N GLY A 349 -0.16 16.02 5.86
CA GLY A 349 0.78 16.35 4.80
C GLY A 349 0.47 17.65 4.04
N ARG A 350 1.24 17.87 2.98
CA ARG A 350 1.24 19.12 2.18
C ARG A 350 -0.07 19.33 1.41
N ILE A 351 -0.80 18.26 1.10
CA ILE A 351 -2.10 18.34 0.40
C ILE A 351 -3.10 19.25 1.13
N ARG A 352 -3.09 19.29 2.48
CA ARG A 352 -4.00 20.14 3.26
C ARG A 352 -3.78 21.62 2.96
N HIS A 353 -2.52 22.03 2.77
CA HIS A 353 -2.18 23.39 2.38
C HIS A 353 -2.65 23.69 0.96
N HIS A 354 -2.45 22.77 0.00
CA HIS A 354 -2.95 22.96 -1.37
C HIS A 354 -4.48 23.03 -1.44
N LEU A 355 -5.18 22.21 -0.65
CA LEU A 355 -6.63 22.27 -0.53
C LEU A 355 -7.08 23.62 0.02
N ARG A 356 -6.45 24.13 1.08
CA ARG A 356 -6.79 25.45 1.67
C ARG A 356 -6.78 26.57 0.62
N HIS A 357 -5.85 26.54 -0.33
CA HIS A 357 -5.71 27.58 -1.36
C HIS A 357 -6.58 27.36 -2.61
N ASN A 358 -7.09 26.14 -2.85
CA ASN A 358 -7.76 25.80 -4.11
C ASN A 358 -9.22 25.33 -3.96
N ILE A 359 -9.64 24.75 -2.83
CA ILE A 359 -10.96 24.11 -2.70
C ILE A 359 -12.16 25.07 -2.80
N TRP A 360 -11.96 26.34 -2.45
CA TRP A 360 -13.00 27.38 -2.52
C TRP A 360 -13.08 28.08 -3.89
N ARG A 361 -12.19 27.72 -4.83
CA ARG A 361 -12.08 28.32 -6.15
C ARG A 361 -12.87 27.52 -7.17
N LYS A 362 -13.83 28.16 -7.85
CA LYS A 362 -14.77 27.49 -8.79
C LYS A 362 -14.09 27.00 -10.07
N GLU A 363 -13.01 27.66 -10.43
CA GLU A 363 -12.18 27.33 -11.59
C GLU A 363 -11.34 26.07 -11.35
N SER A 364 -10.97 25.78 -10.10
CA SER A 364 -10.10 24.66 -9.73
C SER A 364 -10.86 23.34 -9.61
N ALA A 365 -10.11 22.24 -9.59
CA ALA A 365 -10.65 20.91 -9.37
C ALA A 365 -9.83 20.11 -8.38
N ILE A 366 -10.49 19.22 -7.65
CA ILE A 366 -9.88 18.18 -6.83
C ILE A 366 -10.18 16.84 -7.47
N VAL A 367 -9.15 16.05 -7.76
CA VAL A 367 -9.26 14.74 -8.40
C VAL A 367 -8.80 13.69 -7.40
N PHE A 368 -9.74 12.95 -6.85
CA PHE A 368 -9.45 11.80 -6.00
C PHE A 368 -9.22 10.58 -6.88
N VAL A 369 -8.05 9.96 -6.73
CA VAL A 369 -7.61 8.82 -7.56
C VAL A 369 -7.41 7.56 -6.74
N GLY A 370 -7.83 7.52 -5.48
CA GLY A 370 -7.61 6.39 -4.57
C GLY A 370 -8.72 6.28 -3.51
N TYR A 371 -8.62 5.27 -2.66
CA TYR A 371 -9.59 5.03 -1.60
C TYR A 371 -9.57 6.15 -0.55
N ALA A 372 -10.75 6.50 -0.04
CA ALA A 372 -10.93 7.45 1.05
C ALA A 372 -11.81 6.83 2.15
N ALA A 373 -11.19 6.54 3.28
CA ALA A 373 -11.86 5.94 4.44
C ALA A 373 -12.89 6.89 5.07
N SER A 374 -13.91 6.32 5.72
CA SER A 374 -14.91 7.08 6.47
C SER A 374 -14.27 7.99 7.53
N GLY A 375 -14.82 9.19 7.70
CA GLY A 375 -14.30 10.19 8.65
C GLY A 375 -13.11 11.03 8.17
N THR A 376 -12.51 10.70 7.01
CA THR A 376 -11.42 11.50 6.43
C THR A 376 -11.93 12.76 5.72
N ILE A 377 -11.08 13.78 5.58
CA ILE A 377 -11.42 15.00 4.82
C ILE A 377 -11.68 14.66 3.35
N ALA A 378 -10.90 13.74 2.76
CA ALA A 378 -11.15 13.26 1.40
C ALA A 378 -12.56 12.70 1.26
N ARG A 379 -12.98 11.82 2.19
CA ARG A 379 -14.33 11.23 2.15
C ARG A 379 -15.43 12.28 2.27
N GLN A 380 -15.29 13.24 3.18
CA GLN A 380 -16.25 14.35 3.33
C GLN A 380 -16.43 15.13 2.01
N ILE A 381 -15.34 15.42 1.30
CA ILE A 381 -15.39 16.14 0.03
C ILE A 381 -16.05 15.29 -1.05
N ILE A 382 -15.69 14.00 -1.14
CA ILE A 382 -16.29 13.03 -2.09
C ILE A 382 -17.80 12.91 -1.87
N ASP A 383 -18.25 12.90 -0.62
CA ASP A 383 -19.66 12.84 -0.23
C ASP A 383 -20.44 14.14 -0.48
N GLY A 384 -19.78 15.18 -1.00
CA GLY A 384 -20.42 16.42 -1.42
C GLY A 384 -20.60 17.44 -0.29
N ALA A 385 -19.81 17.36 0.78
CA ALA A 385 -19.79 18.36 1.84
C ALA A 385 -19.62 19.78 1.27
N LYS A 386 -20.43 20.73 1.76
CA LYS A 386 -20.39 22.13 1.30
C LYS A 386 -19.29 22.95 1.95
N SER A 387 -18.77 22.47 3.08
CA SER A 387 -17.61 23.02 3.76
C SER A 387 -16.84 21.90 4.44
N VAL A 388 -15.53 22.09 4.59
CA VAL A 388 -14.65 21.19 5.35
C VAL A 388 -13.75 22.00 6.27
N ARG A 389 -13.41 21.42 7.43
CA ARG A 389 -12.56 22.10 8.42
C ARG A 389 -11.09 21.80 8.20
N LEU A 390 -10.33 22.82 7.82
CA LEU A 390 -8.88 22.75 7.58
C LEU A 390 -8.16 23.78 8.46
N PHE A 391 -7.15 23.35 9.21
CA PHE A 391 -6.37 24.22 10.12
C PHE A 391 -7.23 25.02 11.12
N GLY A 392 -8.39 24.48 11.52
CA GLY A 392 -9.30 25.14 12.44
C GLY A 392 -10.29 26.10 11.79
N GLU A 393 -10.20 26.32 10.48
CA GLU A 393 -11.07 27.18 9.67
C GLU A 393 -12.05 26.33 8.83
N ASP A 394 -13.30 26.77 8.72
CA ASP A 394 -14.28 26.16 7.82
C ASP A 394 -14.15 26.77 6.42
N ILE A 395 -13.79 25.95 5.44
CA ILE A 395 -13.55 26.39 4.06
C ILE A 395 -14.64 25.85 3.16
N ALA A 396 -15.28 26.72 2.38
CA ALA A 396 -16.33 26.33 1.44
C ALA A 396 -15.76 25.48 0.30
N VAL A 397 -16.46 24.39 -0.04
CA VAL A 397 -16.14 23.53 -1.18
C VAL A 397 -16.89 24.06 -2.40
N ARG A 398 -16.15 24.67 -3.33
CA ARG A 398 -16.69 25.26 -4.57
C ARG A 398 -15.97 24.77 -5.83
N SER A 399 -14.80 24.17 -5.70
CA SER A 399 -14.08 23.52 -6.78
C SER A 399 -14.87 22.33 -7.33
N ALA A 400 -14.63 21.97 -8.59
CA ALA A 400 -15.11 20.69 -9.11
C ALA A 400 -14.46 19.53 -8.35
N VAL A 401 -15.21 18.45 -8.12
CA VAL A 401 -14.72 17.24 -7.44
C VAL A 401 -14.90 16.06 -8.40
N TYR A 402 -13.80 15.37 -8.69
CA TYR A 402 -13.77 14.16 -9.51
C TYR A 402 -13.32 12.98 -8.66
N THR A 403 -13.94 11.82 -8.84
CA THR A 403 -13.59 10.59 -8.13
C THR A 403 -13.34 9.49 -9.16
N ILE A 404 -12.07 9.18 -9.41
CA ILE A 404 -11.62 8.28 -10.46
C ILE A 404 -11.12 6.98 -9.81
N ASN A 405 -11.95 5.94 -9.90
CA ASN A 405 -11.77 4.70 -9.13
C ASN A 405 -11.03 3.56 -9.87
N GLY A 406 -10.62 3.73 -11.13
CA GLY A 406 -9.96 2.65 -11.88
C GLY A 406 -8.46 2.52 -11.66
N PHE A 407 -7.84 3.39 -10.84
CA PHE A 407 -6.43 3.26 -10.50
C PHE A 407 -6.18 2.27 -9.35
N SER A 408 -7.19 1.61 -8.75
CA SER A 408 -7.03 0.70 -7.59
C SER A 408 -5.90 -0.33 -7.72
N ALA A 409 -5.05 -0.43 -6.69
CA ALA A 409 -3.88 -1.31 -6.65
C ALA A 409 -4.20 -2.79 -6.44
N HIS A 410 -5.38 -3.08 -5.90
CA HIS A 410 -5.80 -4.45 -5.65
C HIS A 410 -6.56 -5.02 -6.84
N ALA A 411 -6.45 -6.33 -7.02
CA ALA A 411 -7.23 -7.13 -7.94
C ALA A 411 -8.72 -7.08 -7.58
N ASP A 412 -9.57 -7.02 -8.60
CA ASP A 412 -11.01 -7.17 -8.42
C ASP A 412 -11.45 -8.64 -8.34
N GLN A 413 -12.73 -8.90 -8.08
CA GLN A 413 -13.24 -10.25 -7.93
C GLN A 413 -12.90 -11.17 -9.13
N PRO A 414 -13.18 -10.80 -10.40
CA PRO A 414 -12.74 -11.58 -11.56
C PRO A 414 -11.25 -11.91 -11.57
N GLU A 415 -10.39 -10.94 -11.23
CA GLU A 415 -8.94 -11.11 -11.22
C GLU A 415 -8.46 -12.00 -10.08
N LEU A 416 -9.02 -11.85 -8.88
CA LEU A 416 -8.77 -12.74 -7.73
C LEU A 416 -9.16 -14.19 -8.07
N LEU A 417 -10.33 -14.40 -8.69
CA LEU A 417 -10.76 -15.71 -9.14
C LEU A 417 -9.87 -16.28 -10.25
N ALA A 418 -9.39 -15.45 -11.18
CA ALA A 418 -8.48 -15.86 -12.24
C ALA A 418 -7.11 -16.28 -11.68
N TRP A 419 -6.52 -15.48 -10.80
CA TRP A 419 -5.28 -15.81 -10.08
C TRP A 419 -5.43 -17.13 -9.33
N ARG A 420 -6.56 -17.30 -8.63
CA ARG A 420 -6.84 -18.49 -7.86
C ARG A 420 -6.98 -19.76 -8.70
N ARG A 421 -7.59 -19.66 -9.89
CA ARG A 421 -7.76 -20.77 -10.84
C ARG A 421 -6.46 -21.20 -11.53
N ALA A 422 -5.44 -20.35 -11.54
CA ALA A 422 -4.17 -20.63 -12.19
C ALA A 422 -3.23 -21.56 -11.37
N ILE A 423 -3.51 -21.71 -10.08
CA ILE A 423 -2.75 -22.58 -9.16
C ILE A 423 -3.47 -23.91 -9.09
N GLU A 424 -2.79 -25.06 -9.17
CA GLU A 424 -3.34 -26.42 -9.05
C GLU A 424 -3.12 -27.06 -7.66
N GLY A 425 -3.78 -28.19 -7.40
CA GLY A 425 -3.45 -29.10 -6.29
C GLY A 425 -3.83 -28.65 -4.88
N TRP A 426 -4.61 -27.58 -4.75
CA TRP A 426 -5.07 -27.08 -3.47
C TRP A 426 -6.10 -28.01 -2.82
N GLU A 427 -6.19 -27.93 -1.48
CA GLU A 427 -7.13 -28.64 -0.60
C GLU A 427 -8.06 -27.66 0.14
N ALA A 428 -7.54 -26.47 0.49
CA ALA A 428 -8.26 -25.44 1.20
C ALA A 428 -7.82 -24.02 0.81
N THR A 429 -8.75 -23.07 0.89
CA THR A 429 -8.48 -21.63 0.72
C THR A 429 -8.94 -20.86 1.95
N PHE A 430 -8.04 -20.11 2.56
CA PHE A 430 -8.31 -19.18 3.64
C PHE A 430 -8.42 -17.78 3.04
N LEU A 431 -9.57 -17.12 3.23
CA LEU A 431 -9.73 -15.73 2.84
C LEU A 431 -9.34 -14.83 4.00
N VAL A 432 -8.47 -13.86 3.73
CA VAL A 432 -8.00 -12.86 4.69
C VAL A 432 -8.02 -11.48 4.02
N HIS A 433 -7.61 -10.43 4.72
CA HIS A 433 -7.41 -9.10 4.16
C HIS A 433 -8.62 -8.57 3.40
N GLY A 434 -9.76 -8.53 4.09
CA GLY A 434 -11.04 -8.14 3.53
C GLY A 434 -12.10 -8.02 4.62
N GLU A 435 -13.09 -7.15 4.40
CA GLU A 435 -14.25 -7.09 5.30
C GLU A 435 -15.13 -8.32 5.08
N GLU A 436 -15.84 -8.77 6.13
CA GLU A 436 -16.65 -9.98 6.10
C GLU A 436 -17.63 -10.06 4.90
N PRO A 437 -18.33 -8.99 4.48
CA PRO A 437 -19.17 -9.04 3.28
C PRO A 437 -18.39 -9.33 1.98
N ALA A 438 -17.19 -8.77 1.81
CA ALA A 438 -16.35 -8.99 0.65
C ALA A 438 -15.80 -10.42 0.61
N MET A 439 -15.38 -10.94 1.78
CA MET A 439 -14.94 -12.32 1.94
C MET A 439 -16.05 -13.31 1.60
N GLN A 440 -17.26 -13.09 2.12
CA GLN A 440 -18.42 -13.95 1.85
C GLN A 440 -18.80 -13.94 0.37
N ALA A 441 -18.79 -12.76 -0.25
CA ALA A 441 -19.07 -12.62 -1.68
C ALA A 441 -18.05 -13.40 -2.54
N LEU A 442 -16.77 -13.34 -2.19
CA LEU A 442 -15.72 -14.07 -2.90
C LEU A 442 -15.80 -15.57 -2.65
N ALA A 443 -16.03 -16.00 -1.40
CA ALA A 443 -16.21 -17.40 -1.03
C ALA A 443 -17.33 -18.08 -1.83
N ALA A 444 -18.42 -17.37 -2.10
CA ALA A 444 -19.54 -17.87 -2.90
C ALA A 444 -19.18 -18.18 -4.37
N HIS A 445 -18.06 -17.67 -4.87
CA HIS A 445 -17.58 -17.90 -6.24
C HIS A 445 -16.39 -18.90 -6.31
N LEU A 446 -15.91 -19.39 -5.16
CA LEU A 446 -14.86 -20.39 -5.09
C LEU A 446 -15.48 -21.79 -5.08
N ASP A 447 -15.38 -22.50 -6.20
CA ASP A 447 -15.99 -23.81 -6.36
C ASP A 447 -15.18 -24.95 -5.72
N GLY A 448 -15.91 -25.97 -5.23
CA GLY A 448 -15.45 -27.36 -5.19
C GLY A 448 -14.53 -27.78 -4.04
N GLN A 449 -14.14 -26.90 -3.12
CA GLN A 449 -13.22 -27.23 -2.03
C GLN A 449 -13.48 -26.43 -0.73
N ARG A 450 -12.74 -26.76 0.34
CA ARG A 450 -12.87 -26.12 1.66
C ARG A 450 -12.45 -24.65 1.59
N VAL A 451 -13.37 -23.74 1.90
CA VAL A 451 -13.10 -22.30 2.04
C VAL A 451 -13.32 -21.90 3.49
N GLU A 452 -12.34 -21.24 4.08
CA GLU A 452 -12.36 -20.82 5.49
C GLU A 452 -12.23 -19.30 5.60
N LEU A 453 -13.00 -18.71 6.53
CA LEU A 453 -12.97 -17.28 6.85
C LEU A 453 -12.49 -17.15 8.31
N PRO A 454 -11.17 -17.25 8.55
CA PRO A 454 -10.58 -17.27 9.88
C PRO A 454 -10.94 -16.01 10.69
N ARG A 455 -10.87 -16.18 12.01
CA ARG A 455 -10.94 -15.11 13.00
C ARG A 455 -9.59 -14.94 13.66
N LEU A 456 -9.39 -13.76 14.25
CA LEU A 456 -8.19 -13.47 15.02
C LEU A 456 -7.98 -14.51 16.11
N GLY A 457 -6.82 -15.17 16.09
CA GLY A 457 -6.43 -16.22 17.02
C GLY A 457 -6.80 -17.65 16.59
N ASP A 458 -7.49 -17.83 15.45
CA ASP A 458 -7.79 -19.17 14.93
C ASP A 458 -6.50 -19.92 14.55
N VAL A 459 -6.55 -21.23 14.71
CA VAL A 459 -5.43 -22.15 14.52
C VAL A 459 -5.89 -23.37 13.73
N PHE A 460 -5.13 -23.76 12.72
CA PHE A 460 -5.42 -24.88 11.84
C PHE A 460 -4.19 -25.79 11.70
N ASP A 461 -4.40 -27.08 11.91
CA ASP A 461 -3.43 -28.11 11.54
C ASP A 461 -3.58 -28.42 10.05
N LEU A 462 -2.48 -28.30 9.32
CA LEU A 462 -2.37 -28.50 7.87
C LEU A 462 -1.77 -29.88 7.58
#